data_AF-A0A4R0HBW7-F1
#
_entry.id   AF-A0A4R0HBW7-F1
#
_cell.length_a   1.000
_cell.length_b   1.000
_cell.length_c   1.000
_cell.angle_alpha   90.00
_cell.angle_beta   90.00
_cell.angle_gamma   90.00
#
_symmetry.space_group_name_H-M   'P 1'
#
loop_
_entity.id
_entity.type
_entity.pdbx_description
1 polymer ?
#
loop_
_entity_poly.entity_id
_entity_poly.type
_entity_poly.pdbx_seq_one_letter_code
_entity_poly.pdbx_strand_id
1 'polypeptide(L)'
;MTIADRRTAMHEALHALWLAVAELVLTANDDQPVESDLAAAEHIAQLTVEIQGRLAEAIAAADDPSATREACTVDRLLREASLIYWRDLRAHEAVWRLRGSTRRRGGSWPSWWSGVEQSLERCEEPLVAAGVAVGDAWHELVTEPSVATARANTSRRSS
;
A
#
# COMPACT_ATOMS: atom_id res chain seq x y z
N MET A 1 -2.50 21.34 12.66
CA MET A 1 -2.32 20.58 11.41
C MET A 1 -3.51 20.87 10.53
N THR A 2 -3.26 21.41 9.34
CA THR A 2 -4.26 21.82 8.35
C THR A 2 -4.61 20.67 7.39
N ILE A 3 -5.67 20.83 6.60
CA ILE A 3 -6.04 19.89 5.51
C ILE A 3 -4.87 19.69 4.54
N ALA A 4 -4.18 20.78 4.21
CA ALA A 4 -3.01 20.72 3.34
C ALA A 4 -1.89 19.89 3.97
N ASP A 5 -1.62 20.06 5.27
CA ASP A 5 -0.60 19.28 5.98
C ASP A 5 -0.93 17.78 5.98
N ARG A 6 -2.19 17.42 6.20
CA ARG A 6 -2.66 16.01 6.19
C ARG A 6 -2.61 15.39 4.81
N ARG A 7 -3.00 16.15 3.77
CA ARG A 7 -2.87 15.71 2.38
C ARG A 7 -1.40 15.47 2.03
N THR A 8 -0.52 16.41 2.34
CA THR A 8 0.92 16.23 2.16
C THR A 8 1.45 14.99 2.88
N ALA A 9 1.08 14.79 4.15
CA ALA A 9 1.49 13.60 4.90
C ALA A 9 0.98 12.29 4.28
N MET A 10 -0.25 12.28 3.74
CA MET A 10 -0.80 11.13 3.00
C MET A 10 0.01 10.85 1.73
N HIS A 11 0.31 11.87 0.91
CA HIS A 11 1.11 11.72 -0.29
C HIS A 11 2.53 11.21 0.01
N GLU A 12 3.19 11.76 1.03
CA GLU A 12 4.51 11.33 1.47
C GLU A 12 4.51 9.87 1.95
N ALA A 13 3.50 9.47 2.72
CA ALA A 13 3.37 8.10 3.21
C ALA A 13 3.10 7.10 2.06
N LEU A 14 2.23 7.46 1.09
CA LEU A 14 1.99 6.64 -0.10
C LEU A 14 3.26 6.48 -0.94
N HIS A 15 4.05 7.55 -1.10
CA HIS A 15 5.29 7.49 -1.86
C HIS A 15 6.36 6.66 -1.13
N ALA A 16 6.47 6.77 0.19
CA ALA A 16 7.37 5.93 0.97
C ALA A 16 7.02 4.44 0.84
N LEU A 17 5.72 4.10 0.89
CA LEU A 17 5.24 2.74 0.67
C LEU A 17 5.52 2.26 -0.76
N TRP A 18 5.32 3.12 -1.76
CA TRP A 18 5.66 2.80 -3.15
C TRP A 18 7.13 2.41 -3.33
N LEU A 19 8.05 3.16 -2.72
CA LEU A 19 9.48 2.85 -2.81
C LEU A 19 9.82 1.51 -2.17
N ALA A 20 9.27 1.21 -0.99
CA ALA A 20 9.48 -0.08 -0.32
C ALA A 20 8.92 -1.25 -1.15
N VAL A 21 7.73 -1.09 -1.75
CA VAL A 21 7.14 -2.10 -2.63
C VAL A 21 7.92 -2.24 -3.95
N ALA A 22 8.45 -1.16 -4.50
CA ALA A 22 9.29 -1.23 -5.70
C ALA A 22 10.58 -2.03 -5.44
N GLU A 23 11.21 -1.85 -4.28
CA GLU A 23 12.34 -2.70 -3.85
C GLU A 23 11.93 -4.17 -3.75
N LEU A 24 10.79 -4.46 -3.14
CA LEU A 24 10.25 -5.82 -3.05
C LEU A 24 9.99 -6.44 -4.43
N VAL A 25 9.42 -5.68 -5.37
CA VAL A 25 9.18 -6.14 -6.75
C VAL A 25 10.50 -6.49 -7.43
N LEU A 26 11.53 -5.64 -7.31
CA LEU A 26 12.86 -5.92 -7.87
C LEU A 26 13.43 -7.22 -7.29
N THR A 27 13.41 -7.39 -5.96
CA THR A 27 13.92 -8.61 -5.33
C THR A 27 13.12 -9.86 -5.71
N ALA A 28 11.79 -9.73 -5.83
CA ALA A 28 10.92 -10.86 -6.16
C ALA A 28 11.02 -11.29 -7.63
N ASN A 29 11.23 -10.35 -8.56
CA ASN A 29 11.21 -10.61 -10.00
C ASN A 29 12.62 -10.68 -10.61
N ASP A 30 13.45 -9.67 -10.35
CA ASP A 30 14.71 -9.48 -11.09
C ASP A 30 15.85 -10.30 -10.47
N ASP A 31 15.84 -10.48 -9.14
CA ASP A 31 16.84 -11.29 -8.42
C ASP A 31 16.48 -12.80 -8.40
N GLN A 32 15.40 -13.20 -9.06
CA GLN A 32 14.92 -14.58 -9.04
C GLN A 32 15.91 -15.53 -9.72
N PRO A 33 16.25 -16.69 -9.11
CA PRO A 33 17.12 -17.69 -9.74
C PRO A 33 16.56 -18.22 -11.07
N VAL A 34 17.43 -18.31 -12.09
CA VAL A 34 17.10 -18.58 -13.52
C VAL A 34 16.36 -19.92 -13.78
N GLU A 35 16.46 -20.91 -12.88
CA GLU A 35 15.75 -22.20 -12.94
C GLU A 35 14.34 -22.10 -12.30
N SER A 36 13.58 -21.12 -12.77
CA SER A 36 12.43 -20.49 -12.13
C SER A 36 11.10 -21.29 -12.16
N ASP A 37 11.08 -22.61 -12.37
CA ASP A 37 9.81 -23.38 -12.41
C ASP A 37 9.13 -23.55 -11.03
N LEU A 38 9.54 -22.76 -10.02
CA LEU A 38 8.90 -22.78 -8.73
C LEU A 38 7.66 -21.88 -8.77
N ALA A 39 6.49 -22.49 -9.01
CA ALA A 39 5.21 -21.79 -9.04
C ALA A 39 4.95 -20.88 -7.84
N ALA A 40 5.49 -21.23 -6.67
CA ALA A 40 5.37 -20.39 -5.47
C ALA A 40 6.17 -19.07 -5.58
N ALA A 41 7.33 -19.07 -6.26
CA ALA A 41 8.12 -17.86 -6.49
C ALA A 41 7.43 -16.94 -7.52
N GLU A 42 6.92 -17.51 -8.61
CA GLU A 42 6.10 -16.79 -9.58
C GLU A 42 4.84 -16.19 -8.93
N HIS A 43 4.20 -16.93 -8.02
CA HIS A 43 3.06 -16.42 -7.28
C HIS A 43 3.42 -15.20 -6.41
N ILE A 44 4.56 -15.21 -5.71
CA ILE A 44 5.03 -14.02 -4.97
C ILE A 44 5.24 -12.86 -5.93
N ALA A 45 5.99 -13.08 -7.02
CA ALA A 45 6.27 -12.07 -8.02
C ALA A 45 4.97 -11.40 -8.50
N GLN A 46 3.97 -12.21 -8.86
CA GLN A 46 2.64 -11.72 -9.26
C GLN A 46 1.95 -10.89 -8.18
N LEU A 47 1.93 -11.34 -6.92
CA LEU A 47 1.31 -10.60 -5.82
C LEU A 47 2.02 -9.27 -5.55
N THR A 48 3.35 -9.22 -5.65
CA THR A 48 4.12 -7.98 -5.46
C THR A 48 3.81 -6.95 -6.54
N VAL A 49 3.68 -7.39 -7.81
CA VAL A 49 3.24 -6.54 -8.92
C VAL A 49 1.80 -6.08 -8.73
N GLU A 50 0.91 -6.93 -8.19
CA GLU A 50 -0.47 -6.54 -7.90
C GLU A 50 -0.54 -5.43 -6.83
N ILE A 51 0.21 -5.57 -5.73
CA ILE A 51 0.34 -4.52 -4.72
C ILE A 51 0.85 -3.23 -5.36
N GLN A 52 1.91 -3.32 -6.16
CA GLN A 52 2.47 -2.16 -6.86
C GLN A 52 1.42 -1.50 -7.75
N GLY A 53 0.65 -2.25 -8.54
CA GLY A 53 -0.43 -1.72 -9.36
C GLY A 53 -1.46 -0.92 -8.56
N ARG A 54 -1.91 -1.46 -7.41
CA ARG A 54 -2.86 -0.74 -6.54
C ARG A 54 -2.27 0.55 -5.97
N LEU A 55 -1.00 0.57 -5.63
CA LEU A 55 -0.32 1.77 -5.13
C LEU A 55 -0.14 2.82 -6.23
N ALA A 56 0.18 2.42 -7.46
CA ALA A 56 0.23 3.34 -8.60
C ALA A 56 -1.13 4.01 -8.83
N GLU A 57 -2.21 3.23 -8.79
CA GLU A 57 -3.58 3.76 -8.88
C GLU A 57 -3.92 4.68 -7.70
N ALA A 58 -3.48 4.35 -6.47
CA ALA A 58 -3.75 5.16 -5.29
C ALA A 58 -3.03 6.52 -5.37
N ILE A 59 -1.77 6.52 -5.80
CA ILE A 59 -0.99 7.74 -6.00
C ILE A 59 -1.64 8.62 -7.08
N ALA A 60 -2.06 8.03 -8.20
CA ALA A 60 -2.76 8.78 -9.25
C ALA A 60 -4.10 9.35 -8.76
N ALA A 61 -4.83 8.61 -7.92
CA ALA A 61 -6.08 9.08 -7.32
C ALA A 61 -5.88 10.20 -6.28
N ALA A 62 -4.70 10.27 -5.65
CA ALA A 62 -4.34 11.29 -4.68
C ALA A 62 -4.26 12.71 -5.29
N ASP A 63 -4.26 12.83 -6.62
CA ASP A 63 -4.29 14.11 -7.34
C ASP A 63 -5.73 14.54 -7.74
N ASP A 64 -6.76 13.80 -7.34
CA ASP A 64 -8.16 14.18 -7.64
C ASP A 64 -8.52 15.51 -6.92
N PRO A 65 -9.19 16.44 -7.62
CA PRO A 65 -9.61 17.72 -7.04
C PRO A 65 -10.75 17.59 -6.01
N SER A 66 -11.46 16.46 -6.00
CA SER A 66 -12.50 16.14 -5.02
C SER A 66 -11.90 15.35 -3.86
N ALA A 67 -11.61 16.03 -2.76
CA ALA A 67 -11.02 15.43 -1.56
C ALA A 67 -11.79 14.20 -1.03
N THR A 68 -13.12 14.17 -1.18
CA THR A 68 -13.92 12.99 -0.82
C THR A 68 -13.69 11.80 -1.77
N ARG A 69 -13.64 12.04 -3.08
CA ARG A 69 -13.40 10.95 -4.06
C ARG A 69 -11.98 10.43 -3.96
N GLU A 70 -11.03 11.34 -3.77
CA GLU A 70 -9.63 11.07 -3.47
C GLU A 70 -9.53 10.10 -2.28
N ALA A 71 -10.00 10.51 -1.10
CA ALA A 71 -9.90 9.70 0.12
C ALA A 71 -10.59 8.33 0.01
N CYS A 72 -11.77 8.26 -0.63
CA CYS A 72 -12.45 6.99 -0.94
C CYS A 72 -11.60 6.05 -1.79
N THR A 73 -11.03 6.59 -2.87
CA THR A 73 -10.32 5.77 -3.84
C THR A 73 -8.99 5.29 -3.26
N VAL A 74 -8.28 6.19 -2.58
CA VAL A 74 -7.02 5.90 -1.89
C VAL A 74 -7.22 4.87 -0.77
N ASP A 75 -8.22 5.03 0.11
CA ASP A 75 -8.49 4.08 1.20
C ASP A 75 -8.83 2.69 0.67
N ARG A 76 -9.69 2.60 -0.37
CA ARG A 76 -10.03 1.32 -0.98
C ARG A 76 -8.79 0.61 -1.54
N LEU A 77 -7.99 1.32 -2.35
CA LEU A 77 -6.81 0.73 -2.99
C LEU A 77 -5.74 0.33 -1.97
N LEU A 78 -5.52 1.16 -0.94
CA LEU A 78 -4.58 0.86 0.13
C LEU A 78 -5.05 -0.35 0.96
N ARG A 79 -6.34 -0.49 1.23
CA ARG A 79 -6.90 -1.68 1.89
C ARG A 79 -6.71 -2.94 1.06
N GLU A 80 -6.94 -2.86 -0.24
CA GLU A 80 -6.72 -3.99 -1.16
C GLU A 80 -5.24 -4.41 -1.17
N ALA A 81 -4.32 -3.45 -1.30
CA ALA A 81 -2.89 -3.69 -1.20
C ALA A 81 -2.48 -4.29 0.17
N SER A 82 -3.03 -3.75 1.25
CA SER A 82 -2.79 -4.23 2.61
C SER A 82 -3.27 -5.67 2.81
N LEU A 83 -4.45 -6.00 2.25
CA LEU A 83 -4.97 -7.37 2.32
C LEU A 83 -4.04 -8.35 1.62
N ILE A 84 -3.54 -8.02 0.42
CA ILE A 84 -2.59 -8.89 -0.28
C ILE A 84 -1.31 -9.07 0.55
N TYR A 85 -0.76 -7.97 1.07
CA TYR A 85 0.45 -8.01 1.90
C TYR A 85 0.27 -8.90 3.14
N TRP A 86 -0.74 -8.62 3.96
CA TRP A 86 -0.91 -9.31 5.25
C TRP A 86 -1.40 -10.75 5.10
N ARG A 87 -2.36 -10.97 4.20
CA ARG A 87 -3.00 -12.28 4.01
C ARG A 87 -2.18 -13.20 3.13
N ASP A 88 -1.61 -12.70 2.05
CA ASP A 88 -1.05 -13.56 1.01
C ASP A 88 0.48 -13.62 1.08
N LEU A 89 1.16 -12.54 1.49
CA LEU A 89 2.63 -12.49 1.57
C LEU A 89 3.19 -12.73 2.98
N ARG A 90 2.52 -12.22 4.02
CA ARG A 90 2.97 -12.36 5.43
C ARG A 90 2.32 -13.50 6.19
N ALA A 91 1.31 -14.16 5.64
CA ALA A 91 0.69 -15.30 6.29
C ALA A 91 1.70 -16.42 6.52
N HIS A 92 1.69 -16.96 7.74
CA HIS A 92 2.64 -17.97 8.19
C HIS A 92 2.71 -19.18 7.24
N GLU A 93 1.58 -19.63 6.70
CA GLU A 93 1.52 -20.79 5.82
C GLU A 93 2.20 -20.55 4.45
N ALA A 94 2.04 -19.36 3.88
CA ALA A 94 2.67 -18.98 2.62
C ALA A 94 4.20 -18.90 2.79
N VAL A 95 4.63 -18.13 3.79
CA VAL A 95 6.04 -17.96 4.19
C VAL A 95 6.70 -19.32 4.48
N TRP A 96 6.06 -20.16 5.28
CA TRP A 96 6.61 -21.46 5.67
C TRP A 96 6.77 -22.42 4.48
N ARG A 97 5.76 -22.52 3.61
CA ARG A 97 5.82 -23.38 2.40
C ARG A 97 6.93 -22.97 1.45
N LEU A 98 7.07 -21.67 1.22
CA LEU A 98 8.11 -21.10 0.38
C LEU A 98 9.50 -21.33 0.94
N ARG A 99 9.71 -20.99 2.21
CA ARG A 99 10.97 -21.22 2.93
C ARG A 99 11.40 -22.68 2.91
N GLY A 100 10.46 -23.60 3.10
CA GLY A 100 10.74 -25.04 3.03
C GLY A 100 11.13 -25.49 1.61
N SER A 101 10.53 -24.90 0.59
CA SER A 101 10.78 -25.24 -0.82
C SER A 101 12.11 -24.68 -1.32
N THR A 102 12.46 -23.44 -0.95
CA THR A 102 13.74 -22.83 -1.30
C THR A 102 14.92 -23.53 -0.64
N ARG A 103 14.78 -23.94 0.64
CA ARG A 103 15.80 -24.74 1.35
C ARG A 103 16.07 -26.09 0.70
N ARG A 104 15.03 -26.78 0.21
CA ARG A 104 15.18 -28.10 -0.43
C ARG A 104 15.90 -28.03 -1.78
N ARG A 105 15.74 -26.94 -2.54
CA ARG A 105 16.45 -26.72 -3.81
C ARG A 105 17.93 -26.38 -3.58
N GLY A 106 18.26 -25.64 -2.52
CA GLY A 106 19.64 -25.19 -2.27
C GLY A 106 20.11 -24.14 -3.29
N GLY A 107 21.42 -23.97 -3.44
CA GLY A 107 22.00 -22.97 -4.34
C GLY A 107 21.65 -21.54 -3.94
N SER A 108 21.23 -20.71 -4.90
CA SER A 108 20.84 -19.31 -4.68
C SER A 108 19.40 -19.14 -4.14
N TRP A 109 18.60 -20.21 -4.05
CA TRP A 109 17.21 -20.13 -3.59
C TRP A 109 17.04 -19.64 -2.15
N PRO A 110 17.83 -20.12 -1.16
CA PRO A 110 17.71 -19.63 0.21
C PRO A 110 18.10 -18.15 0.36
N SER A 111 19.11 -17.69 -0.37
CA SER A 111 19.55 -16.28 -0.33
C SER A 111 18.54 -15.36 -0.98
N TRP A 112 17.99 -15.74 -2.14
CA TRP A 112 16.91 -15.00 -2.79
C TRP A 112 15.70 -14.86 -1.84
N TRP A 113 15.25 -15.97 -1.25
CA TRP A 113 14.13 -15.94 -0.31
C TRP A 113 14.41 -15.07 0.92
N SER A 114 15.63 -15.10 1.44
CA SER A 114 16.02 -14.23 2.55
C SER A 114 15.97 -12.75 2.17
N GLY A 115 16.32 -12.42 0.92
CA GLY A 115 16.15 -11.08 0.36
C GLY A 115 14.67 -10.67 0.30
N VAL A 116 13.81 -11.54 -0.22
CA VAL A 116 12.35 -11.31 -0.27
C VAL A 116 11.78 -11.12 1.13
N GLU A 117 12.15 -11.96 2.11
CA GLU A 117 11.71 -11.80 3.52
C GLU A 117 12.12 -10.44 4.09
N GLN A 118 13.34 -10.00 3.82
CA GLN A 118 13.83 -8.70 4.30
C GLN A 118 13.11 -7.52 3.62
N SER A 119 12.87 -7.58 2.30
CA SER A 119 12.11 -6.55 1.59
C SER A 119 10.65 -6.51 2.04
N LEU A 120 10.05 -7.67 2.36
CA LEU A 120 8.72 -7.74 2.97
C LEU A 120 8.70 -7.05 4.34
N GLU A 121 9.69 -7.29 5.20
CA GLU A 121 9.79 -6.62 6.50
C GLU A 121 9.93 -5.09 6.36
N ARG A 122 10.69 -4.60 5.37
CA ARG A 122 10.81 -3.17 5.08
C ARG A 122 9.51 -2.51 4.63
N CYS A 123 8.57 -3.26 4.06
CA CYS A 123 7.27 -2.73 3.66
C CYS A 123 6.31 -2.48 4.83
N GLU A 124 6.56 -3.10 6.00
CA GLU A 124 5.59 -3.11 7.11
C GLU A 124 5.34 -1.70 7.67
N GLU A 125 6.40 -0.98 8.05
CA GLU A 125 6.31 0.36 8.61
C GLU A 125 5.66 1.36 7.63
N PRO A 126 6.10 1.46 6.35
CA PRO A 126 5.44 2.33 5.37
C PRO A 126 3.97 1.99 5.13
N LEU A 127 3.60 0.69 5.16
CA LEU A 127 2.22 0.26 4.96
C LEU A 127 1.32 0.73 6.11
N VAL A 128 1.79 0.58 7.35
CA VAL A 128 1.10 1.08 8.53
C VAL A 128 1.01 2.61 8.52
N ALA A 129 2.11 3.30 8.20
CA ALA A 129 2.16 4.76 8.13
C ALA A 129 1.17 5.32 7.08
N ALA A 130 1.12 4.71 5.89
CA ALA A 130 0.14 5.08 4.87
C ALA A 130 -1.29 4.87 5.36
N GLY A 131 -1.58 3.76 6.04
CA GLY A 131 -2.90 3.48 6.60
C GLY A 131 -3.35 4.52 7.63
N VAL A 132 -2.44 4.93 8.52
CA VAL A 132 -2.69 6.00 9.50
C VAL A 132 -2.94 7.34 8.81
N ALA A 133 -2.09 7.74 7.87
CA ALA A 133 -2.21 9.02 7.18
C ALA A 133 -3.53 9.13 6.37
N VAL A 134 -3.94 8.04 5.71
CA VAL A 134 -5.24 7.97 5.01
C VAL A 134 -6.40 8.04 6.01
N GLY A 135 -6.29 7.36 7.16
CA GLY A 135 -7.29 7.43 8.23
C GLY A 135 -7.45 8.83 8.81
N ASP A 136 -6.35 9.56 8.99
CA ASP A 136 -6.34 10.94 9.49
C ASP A 136 -6.97 11.91 8.48
N ALA A 137 -6.65 11.77 7.19
CA ALA A 137 -7.29 12.52 6.12
C ALA A 137 -8.80 12.26 6.06
N TRP A 138 -9.23 11.01 6.27
CA TRP A 138 -10.64 10.64 6.37
C TRP A 138 -11.35 11.25 7.58
N HIS A 139 -10.71 11.19 8.75
CA HIS A 139 -11.29 11.72 9.97
C HIS A 139 -11.57 13.22 9.85
N GLU A 140 -10.66 13.96 9.22
CA GLU A 140 -10.83 15.38 8.94
C GLU A 140 -12.05 15.65 8.03
N LEU A 141 -12.20 14.91 6.93
CA LEU A 141 -13.34 15.08 6.00
C LEU A 141 -14.70 14.83 6.66
N VAL A 142 -14.75 13.96 7.67
CA VAL A 142 -15.99 13.64 8.39
C VAL A 142 -16.25 14.62 9.53
N THR A 143 -15.21 15.16 10.17
CA THR A 143 -15.33 15.97 11.39
C THR A 143 -15.31 17.48 11.14
N GLU A 144 -14.77 17.97 10.02
CA GLU A 144 -14.93 19.35 9.62
C GLU A 144 -16.32 19.56 9.01
N PRO A 145 -17.25 20.26 9.69
CA PRO A 145 -18.53 20.59 9.10
C PRO A 145 -18.27 21.58 7.96
N SER A 146 -18.82 21.30 6.78
CA SER A 146 -18.86 22.24 5.66
C SER A 146 -19.40 23.61 6.13
N VAL A 147 -18.50 24.53 6.47
CA VAL A 147 -18.82 25.91 6.87
C VAL A 147 -19.54 26.65 5.72
N ALA A 148 -19.50 26.10 4.50
CA ALA A 148 -20.20 26.61 3.34
C ALA A 148 -21.74 26.51 3.45
N THR A 149 -22.30 25.54 4.16
CA THR A 149 -23.78 25.38 4.25
C THR A 149 -24.41 26.34 5.28
N ALA A 150 -23.64 26.81 6.27
CA ALA A 150 -24.16 27.69 7.32
C ALA A 150 -24.38 29.15 6.87
N ARG A 151 -23.60 29.66 5.90
CA ARG A 151 -23.75 31.04 5.37
C ARG A 151 -24.90 31.21 4.38
N ALA A 152 -25.31 30.14 3.68
CA ALA A 152 -26.44 30.20 2.76
C ALA A 152 -27.80 30.28 3.50
N ASN A 153 -27.90 29.66 4.67
CA ASN A 153 -29.16 29.59 5.43
C ASN A 153 -29.43 30.83 6.30
N THR A 154 -28.42 31.61 6.69
CA THR A 154 -28.63 32.88 7.40
C THR A 154 -29.10 34.01 6.50
N SER A 155 -28.73 34.00 5.21
CA SER A 155 -29.21 34.99 4.24
C SER A 155 -30.70 34.80 3.86
N ARG A 156 -31.20 33.55 3.85
CA ARG A 156 -32.58 33.24 3.46
C ARG A 156 -33.64 33.41 4.55
N ARG A 157 -33.24 33.68 5.78
CA ARG A 157 -34.15 33.80 6.94
C ARG A 157 -34.51 35.24 7.31
N SER A 158 -34.04 36.21 6.52
CA SER A 158 -34.16 37.66 6.79
C SER A 158 -35.02 38.38 5.74
N SER A 159 -35.90 37.68 5.01
CA SER A 159 -36.82 38.27 4.03
C SER A 159 -38.23 37.76 4.23
#